data_AF-A0A7X6U643-F1
#
_entry.id   AF-A0A7X6U643-F1
#
_cell.length_a   1.000
_cell.length_b   1.000
_cell.length_c   1.000
_cell.angle_alpha   90.00
_cell.angle_beta   90.00
_cell.angle_gamma   90.00
#
_symmetry.space_group_name_H-M   'P 1'
#
loop_
_entity.id
_entity.type
_entity.pdbx_description
1 polymer ?
#
loop_
_entity_poly.entity_id
_entity_poly.type
_entity_poly.pdbx_seq_one_letter_code
_entity_poly.pdbx_strand_id
1 'polypeptide(L)'
;ALPSDWKRHVGDDIITVAVDRGSLYGIPPTCTALTERTLAMCRQVLAAFKADVAIDAGETDLDGLTPERLMAPERYKHWLDNLTHALVFNFIHTRAELTYPETLSLAAGQRLTLGITLRNQLREPRHLDISCLLPEGLILVEGPKHVNLPHKNSLNPGSCSFSLTLEAGPQIQSVNRGVIQMVAEGRPTVILLPVLIFGA
;
A
#
# COMPACT_ATOMS: atom_id res chain seq x y z
N ALA A 1 0.21 -38.42 -22.34
CA ALA A 1 1.64 -38.77 -22.24
C ALA A 1 2.39 -38.16 -23.43
N LEU A 2 3.60 -37.63 -23.23
CA LEU A 2 4.39 -37.04 -24.31
C LEU A 2 4.80 -38.11 -25.35
N PRO A 3 4.75 -37.79 -26.66
CA PRO A 3 5.31 -38.62 -27.73
C PRO A 3 6.77 -39.02 -27.47
N SER A 4 7.15 -40.23 -27.88
CA SER A 4 8.47 -40.83 -27.59
C SER A 4 9.63 -40.07 -28.23
N ASP A 5 9.41 -39.49 -29.41
CA ASP A 5 10.33 -38.60 -30.11
C ASP A 5 10.56 -37.29 -29.36
N TRP A 6 9.56 -36.76 -28.65
CA TRP A 6 9.68 -35.52 -27.89
C TRP A 6 10.37 -35.71 -26.54
N LYS A 7 10.19 -36.87 -25.91
CA LYS A 7 10.84 -37.19 -24.62
C LYS A 7 12.37 -37.08 -24.67
N ARG A 8 12.97 -37.38 -25.82
CA ARG A 8 14.42 -37.22 -26.07
C ARG A 8 14.90 -35.77 -25.90
N HIS A 9 14.02 -34.80 -26.13
CA HIS A 9 14.36 -33.37 -26.15
C HIS A 9 14.01 -32.66 -24.84
N VAL A 10 13.34 -33.34 -23.90
CA VAL A 10 13.00 -32.81 -22.59
C VAL A 10 14.02 -33.34 -21.58
N GLY A 11 15.09 -32.58 -21.37
CA GLY A 11 16.07 -32.84 -20.32
C GLY A 11 15.61 -32.26 -18.98
N ASP A 12 16.09 -32.84 -17.86
CA ASP A 12 15.83 -32.31 -16.52
C ASP A 12 16.71 -31.09 -16.19
N ASP A 13 17.82 -30.90 -16.91
CA ASP A 13 18.79 -29.85 -16.60
C ASP A 13 18.26 -28.43 -16.90
N ILE A 14 18.51 -27.50 -15.98
CA ILE A 14 18.28 -26.07 -16.19
C ILE A 14 19.58 -25.45 -16.74
N ILE A 15 19.64 -25.33 -18.07
CA ILE A 15 20.83 -24.88 -18.80
C ILE A 15 20.98 -23.36 -18.77
N THR A 16 19.86 -22.63 -18.75
CA THR A 16 19.82 -21.16 -18.73
C THR A 16 19.36 -20.64 -17.37
N VAL A 17 20.14 -19.74 -16.79
CA VAL A 17 19.84 -19.06 -15.52
C VAL A 17 19.97 -17.57 -15.73
N ALA A 18 18.84 -16.85 -15.70
CA ALA A 18 18.77 -15.40 -15.90
C ALA A 18 18.97 -14.60 -14.59
N VAL A 19 19.76 -15.15 -13.66
CA VAL A 19 20.13 -14.51 -12.39
C VAL A 19 21.63 -14.67 -12.17
N ASP A 20 22.24 -13.71 -11.47
CA ASP A 20 23.68 -13.75 -11.19
C ASP A 20 24.04 -14.94 -10.30
N ARG A 21 24.70 -15.94 -10.89
CA ARG A 21 25.20 -17.13 -10.18
C ARG A 21 26.42 -16.83 -9.29
N GLY A 22 27.09 -15.70 -9.46
CA GLY A 22 28.23 -15.30 -8.63
C GLY A 22 27.83 -14.81 -7.24
N SER A 23 26.66 -14.19 -7.11
CA SER A 23 26.17 -13.60 -5.85
C SER A 23 25.10 -14.44 -5.14
N LEU A 24 24.57 -15.50 -5.77
CA LEU A 24 23.45 -16.29 -5.26
C LEU A 24 23.83 -17.78 -5.12
N TYR A 25 23.73 -18.30 -3.90
CA TYR A 25 24.03 -19.70 -3.59
C TYR A 25 22.77 -20.59 -3.61
N GLY A 26 22.95 -21.86 -3.96
CA GLY A 26 21.91 -22.88 -3.86
C GLY A 26 20.85 -22.86 -4.97
N ILE A 27 21.13 -22.29 -6.14
CA ILE A 27 20.20 -22.33 -7.29
C ILE A 27 19.99 -23.79 -7.75
N PRO A 28 18.74 -24.29 -7.85
CA PRO A 28 18.49 -25.66 -8.28
C PRO A 28 19.06 -25.94 -9.69
N PRO A 29 19.83 -27.01 -9.89
CA PRO A 29 20.45 -27.30 -11.17
C PRO A 29 19.51 -27.99 -12.16
N THR A 30 18.41 -28.58 -11.68
CA THR A 30 17.45 -29.33 -12.49
C THR A 30 16.00 -28.94 -12.20
N CYS A 31 15.09 -29.22 -13.12
CA CYS A 31 13.66 -29.02 -12.97
C CYS A 31 13.11 -29.85 -11.81
N THR A 32 13.59 -31.09 -11.61
CA THR A 32 13.27 -31.89 -10.43
C THR A 32 13.71 -31.20 -9.14
N ALA A 33 14.97 -30.75 -9.03
CA ALA A 33 15.46 -30.07 -7.84
C ALA A 33 14.68 -28.76 -7.55
N LEU A 34 14.30 -28.03 -8.61
CA LEU A 34 13.47 -26.84 -8.49
C LEU A 34 12.05 -27.18 -8.03
N THR A 35 11.47 -28.26 -8.53
CA THR A 35 10.13 -28.73 -8.16
C THR A 35 10.09 -29.11 -6.69
N GLU A 36 11.04 -29.92 -6.22
CA GLU A 36 11.14 -30.32 -4.81
C GLU A 36 11.28 -29.11 -3.89
N ARG A 37 12.14 -28.15 -4.26
CA ARG A 37 12.31 -26.92 -3.49
C ARG A 37 11.03 -26.08 -3.46
N THR A 38 10.33 -25.97 -4.59
CA THR A 38 9.06 -25.27 -4.68
C THR A 38 8.00 -25.92 -3.79
N LEU A 39 7.88 -27.26 -3.83
CA LEU A 39 6.97 -28.01 -2.98
C LEU A 39 7.28 -27.84 -1.48
N ALA A 40 8.56 -27.81 -1.11
CA ALA A 40 8.98 -27.54 0.26
C ALA A 40 8.55 -26.13 0.74
N MET A 41 8.65 -25.13 -0.13
CA MET A 41 8.19 -23.76 0.16
C MET A 41 6.66 -23.66 0.23
N CYS A 42 5.92 -24.39 -0.61
CA CYS A 42 4.45 -24.37 -0.63
C CYS A 42 3.87 -24.65 0.75
N ARG A 43 4.41 -25.61 1.51
CA ARG A 43 3.96 -25.92 2.88
C ARG A 43 4.04 -24.71 3.81
N GLN A 44 5.14 -23.97 3.75
CA GLN A 44 5.34 -22.79 4.60
C GLN A 44 4.39 -21.66 4.20
N VAL A 45 4.19 -21.44 2.90
CA VAL A 45 3.26 -20.42 2.39
C VAL A 45 1.82 -20.74 2.82
N LEU A 46 1.36 -21.96 2.57
CA LEU A 46 0.01 -22.39 2.94
C LEU A 46 -0.23 -22.27 4.45
N ALA A 47 0.75 -22.66 5.27
CA ALA A 47 0.67 -22.49 6.72
C ALA A 47 0.62 -21.01 7.15
N ALA A 48 1.44 -20.14 6.56
CA ALA A 48 1.47 -18.71 6.88
C ALA A 48 0.12 -18.02 6.61
N PHE A 49 -0.58 -18.45 5.55
CA PHE A 49 -1.90 -17.95 5.18
C PHE A 49 -3.06 -18.76 5.76
N LYS A 50 -2.79 -19.79 6.58
CA LYS A 50 -3.79 -20.69 7.17
C LYS A 50 -4.74 -21.28 6.11
N ALA A 51 -4.17 -21.69 4.98
CA ALA A 51 -4.94 -22.31 3.91
C ALA A 51 -5.56 -23.63 4.41
N ASP A 52 -6.82 -23.83 4.09
CA ASP A 52 -7.61 -25.00 4.46
C ASP A 52 -7.36 -26.15 3.48
N VAL A 53 -6.12 -26.67 3.50
CA VAL A 53 -5.66 -27.75 2.62
C VAL A 53 -4.74 -28.71 3.37
N ALA A 54 -4.82 -29.99 3.04
CA ALA A 54 -3.84 -31.01 3.43
C ALA A 54 -2.96 -31.36 2.23
N ILE A 55 -1.67 -31.57 2.46
CA ILE A 55 -0.74 -32.07 1.44
C ILE A 55 -0.29 -33.46 1.84
N ASP A 56 -0.76 -34.46 1.11
CA ASP A 56 -0.32 -35.85 1.21
C ASP A 56 -0.08 -36.44 -0.20
N ALA A 57 0.17 -37.76 -0.27
CA ALA A 57 0.46 -38.48 -1.51
C ALA A 57 -0.79 -39.11 -2.16
N GLY A 58 -1.98 -38.85 -1.63
CA GLY A 58 -3.25 -39.36 -2.13
C GLY A 58 -3.74 -38.61 -3.38
N GLU A 59 -4.86 -39.08 -3.92
CA GLU A 59 -5.57 -38.34 -4.96
C GLU A 59 -6.06 -37.00 -4.40
N THR A 60 -6.05 -35.96 -5.24
CA THR A 60 -6.55 -34.65 -4.83
C THR A 60 -8.05 -34.74 -4.59
N ASP A 61 -8.43 -34.64 -3.32
CA ASP A 61 -9.82 -34.52 -2.92
C ASP A 61 -10.35 -33.13 -3.29
N LEU A 62 -11.37 -33.12 -4.16
CA LEU A 62 -12.09 -31.91 -4.56
C LEU A 62 -13.51 -31.91 -4.00
N ASP A 63 -13.87 -32.89 -3.15
CA ASP A 63 -15.18 -32.95 -2.53
C ASP A 63 -15.36 -31.72 -1.63
N GLY A 64 -16.50 -31.04 -1.82
CA GLY A 64 -16.77 -29.78 -1.13
C GLY A 64 -15.99 -28.58 -1.66
N LEU A 65 -15.28 -28.69 -2.79
CA LEU A 65 -14.81 -27.53 -3.55
C LEU A 65 -16.00 -26.92 -4.31
N THR A 66 -16.53 -25.81 -3.81
CA THR A 66 -17.57 -25.06 -4.51
C THR A 66 -16.99 -23.76 -5.09
N PRO A 67 -17.59 -23.18 -6.13
CA PRO A 67 -17.15 -21.89 -6.67
C PRO A 67 -17.06 -20.79 -5.60
N GLU A 68 -17.92 -20.81 -4.58
CA GLU A 68 -17.93 -19.84 -3.48
C GLU A 68 -16.66 -19.91 -2.63
N ARG A 69 -16.03 -21.09 -2.48
CA ARG A 69 -14.74 -21.24 -1.77
C ARG A 69 -13.57 -20.64 -2.53
N LEU A 70 -13.71 -20.44 -3.85
CA LEU A 70 -12.73 -19.75 -4.69
C LEU A 70 -12.94 -18.23 -4.69
N MET A 71 -14.04 -17.73 -4.13
CA MET A 71 -14.31 -16.30 -4.01
C MET A 71 -13.60 -15.69 -2.80
N ALA A 72 -13.39 -14.38 -2.86
CA ALA A 72 -12.88 -13.64 -1.72
C ALA A 72 -13.82 -13.77 -0.50
N PRO A 73 -13.30 -13.93 0.73
CA PRO A 73 -14.14 -14.00 1.91
C PRO A 73 -14.88 -12.67 2.14
N GLU A 74 -16.03 -12.72 2.81
CA GLU A 74 -16.85 -11.52 3.10
C GLU A 74 -16.06 -10.41 3.80
N ARG A 75 -15.09 -10.77 4.66
CA ARG A 75 -14.19 -9.79 5.28
C ARG A 75 -13.33 -9.04 4.25
N TYR A 76 -12.86 -9.72 3.21
CA TYR A 76 -12.07 -9.09 2.16
C TYR A 76 -12.95 -8.26 1.24
N LYS A 77 -14.14 -8.74 0.88
CA LYS A 77 -15.14 -7.94 0.15
C LYS A 77 -15.52 -6.68 0.91
N HIS A 78 -15.85 -6.80 2.19
CA HIS A 78 -16.12 -5.66 3.06
C HIS A 78 -14.93 -4.70 3.13
N TRP A 79 -13.69 -5.20 3.18
CA TRP A 79 -12.51 -4.35 3.11
C TRP A 79 -12.40 -3.61 1.76
N LEU A 80 -12.68 -4.30 0.64
CA LEU A 80 -12.70 -3.70 -0.70
C LEU A 80 -13.79 -2.62 -0.84
N ASP A 81 -14.99 -2.89 -0.35
CA ASP A 81 -16.12 -1.95 -0.39
C ASP A 81 -15.86 -0.69 0.44
N ASN A 82 -14.98 -0.81 1.45
CA ASN A 82 -14.53 0.28 2.29
C ASN A 82 -13.15 0.84 1.88
N LEU A 83 -12.60 0.43 0.72
CA LEU A 83 -11.40 1.06 0.18
C LEU A 83 -11.74 2.52 -0.14
N THR A 84 -11.06 3.42 0.56
CA THR A 84 -11.08 4.83 0.24
C THR A 84 -10.12 5.10 -0.92
N HIS A 85 -10.43 6.10 -1.73
CA HIS A 85 -9.52 6.64 -2.75
C HIS A 85 -8.37 7.48 -2.12
N ALA A 86 -8.05 7.22 -0.86
CA ALA A 86 -7.05 7.95 -0.13
C ALA A 86 -5.65 7.43 -0.49
N LEU A 87 -4.72 8.36 -0.67
CA LEU A 87 -3.30 8.04 -0.74
C LEU A 87 -2.79 7.77 0.68
N VAL A 88 -2.31 6.55 0.91
CA VAL A 88 -1.85 6.12 2.23
C VAL A 88 -0.33 6.19 2.32
N PHE A 89 0.17 6.93 3.31
CA PHE A 89 1.58 7.08 3.62
C PHE A 89 1.85 6.53 5.02
N ASN A 90 2.77 5.57 5.12
CA ASN A 90 3.15 4.96 6.40
C ASN A 90 4.52 5.49 6.85
N PHE A 91 4.51 6.24 7.96
CA PHE A 91 5.72 6.69 8.66
C PHE A 91 5.89 5.88 9.95
N ILE A 92 7.06 5.99 10.59
CA ILE A 92 7.42 5.21 11.79
C ILE A 92 6.39 5.36 12.92
N HIS A 93 5.88 6.57 13.14
CA HIS A 93 4.98 6.86 14.26
C HIS A 93 3.53 7.16 13.84
N THR A 94 3.30 7.48 12.57
CA THR A 94 2.01 7.96 12.08
C THR A 94 1.73 7.37 10.71
N ARG A 95 0.53 6.83 10.54
CA ARG A 95 -0.04 6.59 9.21
C ARG A 95 -0.87 7.80 8.83
N ALA A 96 -0.65 8.32 7.63
CA ALA A 96 -1.38 9.45 7.09
C ALA A 96 -2.13 9.04 5.82
N GLU A 97 -3.36 9.49 5.69
CA GLU A 97 -4.23 9.22 4.55
C GLU A 97 -4.65 10.57 3.98
N LEU A 98 -4.35 10.79 2.71
CA LEU A 98 -4.67 12.01 1.97
C LEU A 98 -5.77 11.70 0.96
N THR A 99 -6.90 12.38 1.10
CA THR A 99 -8.05 12.24 0.22
C THR A 99 -8.22 13.52 -0.59
N TYR A 100 -8.31 13.35 -1.91
CA TYR A 100 -8.65 14.44 -2.81
C TYR A 100 -10.15 14.47 -3.06
N PRO A 101 -10.71 15.63 -3.46
CA PRO A 101 -12.04 15.63 -4.05
C PRO A 101 -12.00 14.87 -5.39
N GLU A 102 -13.18 14.65 -5.97
CA GLU A 102 -13.36 13.84 -7.18
C GLU A 102 -12.48 14.32 -8.36
N THR A 103 -12.17 15.62 -8.41
CA THR A 103 -11.31 16.20 -9.46
C THR A 103 -10.07 16.84 -8.86
N LEU A 104 -8.91 16.60 -9.49
CA LEU A 104 -7.63 17.23 -9.15
C LEU A 104 -7.38 18.56 -9.88
N SER A 105 -8.38 19.04 -10.63
CA SER A 105 -8.28 20.21 -11.49
C SER A 105 -8.72 21.46 -10.75
N LEU A 106 -7.95 22.55 -10.87
CA LEU A 106 -8.24 23.81 -10.20
C LEU A 106 -8.03 24.98 -11.17
N ALA A 107 -9.09 25.70 -11.50
CA ALA A 107 -8.99 26.94 -12.27
C ALA A 107 -8.66 28.13 -11.36
N ALA A 108 -8.16 29.22 -11.93
CA ALA A 108 -7.86 30.45 -11.19
C ALA A 108 -9.06 30.94 -10.36
N GLY A 109 -8.82 31.27 -9.08
CA GLY A 109 -9.84 31.70 -8.12
C GLY A 109 -10.73 30.60 -7.55
N GLN A 110 -10.56 29.34 -7.98
CA GLN A 110 -11.28 28.21 -7.40
C GLN A 110 -10.59 27.65 -6.16
N ARG A 111 -11.38 26.93 -5.35
CA ARG A 111 -10.94 26.29 -4.12
C ARG A 111 -11.04 24.77 -4.21
N LEU A 112 -10.08 24.11 -3.56
CA LEU A 112 -9.99 22.67 -3.43
C LEU A 112 -9.82 22.31 -1.95
N THR A 113 -10.64 21.40 -1.43
CA THR A 113 -10.50 20.91 -0.05
C THR A 113 -9.91 19.51 -0.05
N LEU A 114 -8.75 19.37 0.59
CA LEU A 114 -8.07 18.11 0.84
C LEU A 114 -8.51 17.56 2.21
N GLY A 115 -8.79 16.26 2.27
CA GLY A 115 -9.05 15.55 3.51
C GLY A 115 -7.80 14.84 4.00
N ILE A 116 -7.46 14.99 5.29
CA ILE A 116 -6.32 14.31 5.90
C ILE A 116 -6.82 13.51 7.10
N THR A 117 -6.50 12.22 7.13
CA THR A 117 -6.71 11.36 8.29
C THR A 117 -5.38 10.83 8.78
N LEU A 118 -5.10 11.06 10.06
CA LEU A 118 -3.89 10.61 10.73
C LEU A 118 -4.25 9.51 11.71
N ARG A 119 -3.40 8.49 11.79
CA ARG A 119 -3.50 7.41 12.76
C ARG A 119 -2.17 7.22 13.47
N ASN A 120 -2.22 7.24 14.80
CA ASN A 120 -1.09 6.98 15.66
C ASN A 120 -0.72 5.51 15.62
N GLN A 121 0.54 5.22 15.34
CA GLN A 121 1.07 3.85 15.37
C GLN A 121 1.72 3.51 16.73
N LEU A 122 1.85 4.50 17.62
CA LEU A 122 2.51 4.37 18.91
C LEU A 122 1.51 4.55 20.06
N ARG A 123 1.98 4.24 21.27
CA ARG A 123 1.16 4.23 22.51
C ARG A 123 1.06 5.60 23.19
N GLU A 124 1.81 6.58 22.72
CA GLU A 124 1.83 7.94 23.28
C GLU A 124 1.09 8.92 22.35
N PRO A 125 0.28 9.85 22.90
CA PRO A 125 -0.34 10.91 22.10
C PRO A 125 0.71 11.87 21.53
N ARG A 126 0.37 12.58 20.45
CA ARG A 126 1.31 13.44 19.73
C ARG A 126 0.67 14.75 19.32
N HIS A 127 1.38 15.84 19.54
CA HIS A 127 1.07 17.13 18.91
C HIS A 127 1.86 17.24 17.61
N LEU A 128 1.14 17.55 16.53
CA LEU A 128 1.72 17.72 15.20
C LEU A 128 1.54 19.16 14.76
N ASP A 129 2.64 19.81 14.44
CA ASP A 129 2.67 21.11 13.78
C ASP A 129 2.53 20.89 12.28
N ILE A 130 1.67 21.67 11.63
CA ILE A 130 1.30 21.53 10.22
C ILE A 130 1.75 22.78 9.48
N SER A 131 2.49 22.59 8.38
CA SER A 131 2.82 23.64 7.43
C SER A 131 2.63 23.15 6.00
N CYS A 132 2.25 24.05 5.10
CA CYS A 132 2.10 23.73 3.67
C CYS A 132 3.20 24.45 2.89
N LEU A 133 4.01 23.68 2.18
CA LEU A 133 5.02 24.16 1.22
C LEU A 133 4.40 24.07 -0.17
N LEU A 134 3.72 25.12 -0.58
CA LEU A 134 2.99 25.17 -1.84
C LEU A 134 3.81 25.90 -2.92
N PRO A 135 3.69 25.50 -4.20
CA PRO A 135 4.31 26.24 -5.29
C PRO A 135 3.62 27.60 -5.48
N GLU A 136 4.27 28.48 -6.24
CA GLU A 136 3.71 29.78 -6.61
C GLU A 136 2.34 29.61 -7.30
N GLY A 137 1.37 30.45 -6.93
CA GLY A 137 0.00 30.37 -7.46
C GLY A 137 -0.96 29.48 -6.66
N LEU A 138 -0.51 28.79 -5.61
CA LEU A 138 -1.39 28.08 -4.67
C LEU A 138 -1.27 28.66 -3.26
N ILE A 139 -2.42 28.88 -2.62
CA ILE A 139 -2.51 29.50 -1.31
C ILE A 139 -3.32 28.60 -0.38
N LEU A 140 -2.81 28.36 0.83
CA LEU A 140 -3.59 27.75 1.91
C LEU A 140 -4.53 28.81 2.50
N VAL A 141 -5.84 28.60 2.37
CA VAL A 141 -6.87 29.52 2.87
C VAL A 141 -7.41 29.09 4.22
N GLU A 142 -7.56 27.78 4.42
CA GLU A 142 -8.13 27.22 5.64
C GLU A 142 -7.42 25.93 6.03
N GLY A 143 -7.20 25.75 7.33
CA GLY A 143 -6.58 24.55 7.86
C GLY A 143 -6.02 24.74 9.27
N PRO A 144 -5.96 23.67 10.08
CA PRO A 144 -5.30 23.74 11.36
C PRO A 144 -3.79 23.91 11.19
N LYS A 145 -3.16 24.70 12.07
CA LYS A 145 -1.70 24.77 12.20
C LYS A 145 -1.15 23.70 13.13
N HIS A 146 -2.01 23.17 14.01
CA HIS A 146 -1.64 22.18 15.01
C HIS A 146 -2.79 21.19 15.16
N VAL A 147 -2.46 19.91 15.31
CA VAL A 147 -3.44 18.87 15.64
C VAL A 147 -2.93 17.98 16.76
N ASN A 148 -3.85 17.52 17.59
CA ASN A 148 -3.56 16.49 18.59
C ASN A 148 -3.95 15.12 18.01
N LEU A 149 -2.97 14.24 17.90
CA LEU A 149 -3.13 12.86 17.48
C LEU A 149 -3.14 11.96 18.73
N PRO A 150 -4.31 11.50 19.17
CA PRO A 150 -4.44 10.70 20.39
C PRO A 150 -3.75 9.33 20.24
N HIS A 151 -3.44 8.69 21.36
CA HIS A 151 -3.08 7.27 21.36
C HIS A 151 -4.34 6.41 21.29
N LYS A 152 -4.19 5.18 20.80
CA LYS A 152 -5.30 4.22 20.77
C LYS A 152 -5.64 3.76 22.19
N ASN A 153 -6.90 3.87 22.58
CA ASN A 153 -7.45 3.30 23.81
C ASN A 153 -8.86 2.73 23.54
N SER A 154 -9.61 2.37 24.58
CA SER A 154 -10.94 1.79 24.46
C SER A 154 -11.98 2.73 23.87
N LEU A 155 -11.79 4.05 24.01
CA LEU A 155 -12.73 5.09 23.56
C LEU A 155 -12.26 5.81 22.30
N ASN A 156 -10.96 5.77 22.00
CA ASN A 156 -10.35 6.48 20.89
C ASN A 156 -9.55 5.51 20.01
N PRO A 157 -9.82 5.44 18.70
CA PRO A 157 -9.07 4.58 17.78
C PRO A 157 -7.61 5.01 17.57
N GLY A 158 -7.18 6.14 18.16
CA GLY A 158 -5.87 6.74 17.96
C GLY A 158 -5.79 7.48 16.63
N SER A 159 -6.86 8.15 16.22
CA SER A 159 -6.91 8.87 14.94
C SER A 159 -7.43 10.30 15.09
N CYS A 160 -7.06 11.15 14.13
CA CYS A 160 -7.50 12.52 13.99
C CYS A 160 -7.72 12.81 12.51
N SER A 161 -8.83 13.47 12.16
CA SER A 161 -9.13 13.87 10.79
C SER A 161 -9.37 15.37 10.72
N PHE A 162 -8.88 16.01 9.67
CA PHE A 162 -9.05 17.44 9.39
C PHE A 162 -9.00 17.70 7.89
N SER A 163 -9.37 18.92 7.50
CA SER A 163 -9.32 19.38 6.12
C SER A 163 -8.36 20.55 5.95
N LEU A 164 -7.80 20.68 4.74
CA LEU A 164 -7.06 21.84 4.28
C LEU A 164 -7.71 22.37 3.01
N THR A 165 -8.04 23.65 2.97
CA THR A 165 -8.62 24.30 1.78
C THR A 165 -7.55 25.15 1.10
N LEU A 166 -7.29 24.83 -0.15
CA LEU A 166 -6.36 25.52 -1.03
C LEU A 166 -7.14 26.38 -2.03
N GLU A 167 -6.59 27.52 -2.43
CA GLU A 167 -7.12 28.39 -3.46
C GLU A 167 -6.07 28.64 -4.55
N ALA A 168 -6.50 28.58 -5.81
CA ALA A 168 -5.67 28.97 -6.94
C ALA A 168 -5.64 30.49 -7.06
N GLY A 169 -4.43 31.04 -7.10
CA GLY A 169 -4.21 32.44 -7.42
C GLY A 169 -4.55 32.78 -8.88
N PRO A 170 -4.31 34.04 -9.30
CA PRO A 170 -4.63 34.51 -10.65
C PRO A 170 -3.87 33.79 -11.76
N GLN A 171 -2.68 33.26 -11.46
CA GLN A 171 -1.88 32.45 -12.35
C GLN A 171 -1.57 31.12 -11.65
N ILE A 172 -2.01 30.02 -12.25
CA ILE A 172 -1.74 28.67 -11.79
C ILE A 172 -1.02 27.89 -12.90
N GLN A 173 -0.01 27.10 -12.53
CA GLN A 173 0.70 26.27 -13.50
C GLN A 173 -0.15 25.06 -13.88
N SER A 174 0.14 24.45 -15.04
CA SER A 174 -0.58 23.23 -15.47
C SER A 174 -0.41 22.06 -14.50
N VAL A 175 0.74 21.97 -13.83
CA VAL A 175 1.05 20.95 -12.83
C VAL A 175 1.66 21.61 -11.61
N ASN A 176 0.98 21.52 -10.46
CA ASN A 176 1.40 22.12 -9.20
C ASN A 176 1.72 21.01 -8.20
N ARG A 177 2.97 20.97 -7.75
CA ARG A 177 3.44 20.01 -6.74
C ARG A 177 3.80 20.75 -5.46
N GLY A 178 3.06 20.47 -4.40
CA GLY A 178 3.30 20.99 -3.06
C GLY A 178 3.55 19.86 -2.07
N VAL A 179 3.79 20.24 -0.82
CA VAL A 179 3.98 19.29 0.29
C VAL A 179 3.24 19.80 1.52
N ILE A 180 2.43 18.95 2.14
CA ILE A 180 1.97 19.17 3.50
C ILE A 180 3.02 18.56 4.43
N GLN A 181 3.68 19.40 5.19
CA GLN A 181 4.66 19.02 6.19
C GLN A 181 3.99 18.92 7.55
N MET A 182 4.29 17.85 8.29
CA MET A 182 3.89 17.71 9.69
C MET A 182 5.08 17.29 10.56
N VAL A 183 5.27 17.98 11.68
CA VAL A 183 6.36 17.74 12.62
C VAL A 183 5.80 17.37 13.97
N ALA A 184 6.23 16.25 14.53
CA ALA A 184 5.92 15.90 15.91
C ALA A 184 6.92 16.57 16.84
N GLU A 185 6.43 17.31 17.82
CA GLU A 185 7.30 17.96 18.81
C GLU A 185 8.21 16.93 19.50
N GLY A 186 9.48 17.29 19.70
CA GLY A 186 10.48 16.43 20.34
C GLY A 186 10.98 15.25 19.48
N ARG A 187 10.63 15.18 18.19
CA ARG A 187 11.14 14.16 17.26
C ARG A 187 11.85 14.80 16.07
N PRO A 188 12.98 14.23 15.60
CA PRO A 188 13.66 14.73 14.41
C PRO A 188 12.98 14.33 13.09
N THR A 189 11.97 13.45 13.14
CA THR A 189 11.30 12.93 11.95
C THR A 189 10.21 13.87 11.47
N VAL A 190 10.24 14.15 10.17
CA VAL A 190 9.25 14.99 9.48
C VAL A 190 8.35 14.11 8.62
N ILE A 191 7.05 14.30 8.72
CA ILE A 191 6.07 13.71 7.81
C ILE A 191 5.89 14.66 6.63
N LEU A 192 6.05 14.14 5.41
CA LEU A 192 5.86 14.89 4.18
C LEU A 192 4.79 14.19 3.33
N LEU A 193 3.64 14.85 3.14
CA LEU A 193 2.60 14.37 2.24
C LEU A 193 2.68 15.15 0.92
N PRO A 194 3.04 14.51 -0.19
CA PRO A 194 3.06 15.18 -1.48
C PRO A 194 1.63 15.51 -1.93
N VAL A 195 1.45 16.74 -2.40
CA VAL A 195 0.20 17.25 -2.95
C VAL A 195 0.37 17.52 -4.45
N LEU A 196 -0.55 17.04 -5.27
CA LEU A 196 -0.57 17.23 -6.72
C LEU A 196 -1.92 17.83 -7.14
N ILE A 197 -1.86 18.96 -7.84
CA ILE A 197 -3.04 19.65 -8.38
C ILE A 197 -2.73 20.08 -9.82
N PHE A 198 -3.68 19.85 -10.72
CA PHE A 198 -3.58 20.28 -12.12
C PHE A 198 -4.26 21.65 -12.28
N GLY A 199 -3.57 22.60 -12.90
CA GLY A 199 -4.18 23.86 -13.29
C GLY A 199 -5.05 23.67 -14.54
N ALA A 200 -6.25 24.27 -14.53
CA ALA A 200 -7.14 24.34 -15.69
C ALA A 200 -7.18 25.75 -16.29
#